data_AF-A0A0C5WGS8-F1
#
_entry.id   AF-A0A0C5WGS8-F1
#
_cell.length_a   1.000
_cell.length_b   1.000
_cell.length_c   1.000
_cell.angle_alpha   90.00
_cell.angle_beta   90.00
_cell.angle_gamma   90.00
#
_symmetry.space_group_name_H-M   'P 1'
#
loop_
_entity.id
_entity.type
_entity.pdbx_description
1 polymer ?
#
loop_
_entity_poly.entity_id
_entity_poly.type
_entity_poly.pdbx_seq_one_letter_code
_entity_poly.pdbx_strand_id
1 'polypeptide(L)'
;MERDYKLECLMTMPRHELEEFSLRVIGRMVPEDMMQEIFTFEQEEIDSEDRMKSAQFDAMLRMTAIALGEVSTAFAASENANQNTVRMTRLILWHFYAMSFNLEEAVTLEQHCEQVERLLVNAPKDAFGWIKVLTDLLHTYAELNEQRNG
;
A
#
# COMPACT_ATOMS: atom_id res chain seq x y z
N MET A 1 -15.47 3.03 -18.81
CA MET A 1 -15.25 3.69 -17.50
C MET A 1 -13.85 3.32 -17.07
N GLU A 2 -12.90 4.25 -17.11
CA GLU A 2 -11.57 3.98 -16.55
C GLU A 2 -11.69 3.92 -15.02
N ARG A 3 -11.24 2.83 -14.41
CA ARG A 3 -11.24 2.64 -12.94
C ARG A 3 -10.20 3.60 -12.35
N ASP A 4 -10.64 4.58 -11.57
CA ASP A 4 -9.74 5.60 -11.00
C ASP A 4 -9.35 5.33 -9.54
N TYR A 5 -9.92 4.26 -8.95
CA TYR A 5 -9.71 3.78 -7.59
C TYR A 5 -9.93 4.84 -6.50
N LYS A 6 -10.80 5.81 -6.77
CA LYS A 6 -11.38 6.64 -5.71
C LYS A 6 -12.39 5.86 -4.89
N LEU A 7 -12.81 6.44 -3.76
CA LEU A 7 -13.78 5.85 -2.83
C LEU A 7 -15.00 5.22 -3.54
N GLU A 8 -15.69 5.97 -4.41
CA GLU A 8 -16.88 5.46 -5.12
C GLU A 8 -16.58 4.22 -5.98
N CYS A 9 -15.41 4.19 -6.62
CA CYS A 9 -14.96 3.05 -7.40
C CYS A 9 -14.64 1.86 -6.48
N LEU A 10 -13.96 2.09 -5.35
CA LEU A 10 -13.58 1.02 -4.41
C LEU A 10 -14.80 0.41 -3.71
N MET A 11 -15.79 1.23 -3.36
CA MET A 11 -17.04 0.79 -2.72
C MET A 11 -17.94 -0.05 -3.63
N THR A 12 -17.79 0.06 -4.94
CA THR A 12 -18.64 -0.61 -5.93
C THR A 12 -17.98 -1.84 -6.55
N MET A 13 -16.66 -1.99 -6.41
CA MET A 13 -15.92 -3.12 -6.95
C MET A 13 -15.93 -4.32 -5.99
N PRO A 14 -16.04 -5.57 -6.50
CA PRO A 14 -15.90 -6.74 -5.66
C PRO A 14 -14.50 -6.80 -5.04
N ARG A 15 -14.43 -7.00 -3.72
CA ARG A 15 -13.18 -7.02 -2.96
C ARG A 15 -12.15 -8.01 -3.54
N HIS A 16 -12.56 -9.25 -3.79
CA HIS A 16 -11.65 -10.28 -4.32
C HIS A 16 -11.02 -9.87 -5.66
N GLU A 17 -11.77 -9.19 -6.54
CA GLU A 17 -11.21 -8.67 -7.79
C GLU A 17 -10.15 -7.60 -7.55
N LEU A 18 -10.37 -6.73 -6.55
CA LEU A 18 -9.39 -5.70 -6.16
C LEU A 18 -8.15 -6.32 -5.52
N GLU A 19 -8.29 -7.32 -4.65
CA GLU A 19 -7.18 -8.03 -4.02
C GLU A 19 -6.31 -8.73 -5.07
N GLU A 20 -6.91 -9.53 -5.95
CA GLU A 20 -6.19 -10.21 -7.02
C GLU A 20 -5.51 -9.23 -7.98
N PHE A 21 -6.21 -8.16 -8.35
CA PHE A 21 -5.68 -7.19 -9.29
C PHE A 21 -4.54 -6.37 -8.68
N SER A 22 -4.70 -5.90 -7.45
CA SER A 22 -3.65 -5.14 -6.76
C SER A 22 -2.40 -5.98 -6.49
N LEU A 23 -2.56 -7.24 -6.09
CA LEU A 23 -1.45 -8.16 -5.93
C LEU A 23 -0.69 -8.36 -7.25
N ARG A 24 -1.43 -8.53 -8.37
CA ARG A 24 -0.84 -8.63 -9.71
C ARG A 24 -0.09 -7.36 -10.11
N VAL A 25 -0.60 -6.18 -9.74
CA VAL A 25 0.10 -4.91 -10.00
C VAL A 25 1.38 -4.84 -9.19
N ILE A 26 1.35 -5.16 -7.90
CA ILE A 26 2.54 -5.18 -7.03
C ILE A 26 3.61 -6.13 -7.59
N GLY A 27 3.24 -7.36 -7.95
CA GLY A 27 4.17 -8.33 -8.54
C GLY A 27 4.77 -7.93 -9.90
N ARG A 28 4.22 -6.91 -10.57
CA ARG A 28 4.82 -6.30 -11.77
C ARG A 28 5.77 -5.15 -11.44
N MET A 29 5.59 -4.51 -10.28
CA MET A 29 6.42 -3.39 -9.83
C MET A 29 7.62 -3.87 -9.00
N VAL A 30 7.48 -5.00 -8.31
CA VAL A 30 8.53 -5.58 -7.47
C VAL A 30 9.07 -6.83 -8.18
N PRO A 31 10.32 -6.80 -8.68
CA PRO A 31 11.02 -7.97 -9.20
C PRO A 31 11.02 -9.16 -8.23
N GLU A 32 10.99 -10.37 -8.80
CA GLU A 32 10.86 -11.61 -8.03
C GLU A 32 12.04 -11.87 -7.07
N ASP A 33 13.25 -11.52 -7.48
CA ASP A 33 14.47 -11.58 -6.67
C ASP A 33 14.38 -10.66 -5.45
N MET A 34 13.90 -9.43 -5.63
CA MET A 34 13.61 -8.52 -4.51
C MET A 34 12.50 -9.06 -3.60
N MET A 35 11.44 -9.65 -4.16
CA MET A 35 10.40 -10.28 -3.33
C MET A 35 10.97 -11.43 -2.48
N GLN A 36 11.84 -12.25 -3.05
CA GLN A 36 12.51 -13.32 -2.29
C GLN A 36 13.39 -12.75 -1.18
N GLU A 37 14.15 -11.70 -1.45
CA GLU A 37 15.00 -11.04 -0.45
C GLU A 37 14.17 -10.44 0.69
N ILE A 38 13.08 -9.72 0.37
CA ILE A 38 12.22 -9.05 1.36
C ILE A 38 11.58 -10.06 2.34
N PHE A 39 11.21 -11.24 1.84
CA PHE A 39 10.54 -12.29 2.62
C PHE A 39 11.47 -13.42 3.08
N THR A 40 12.80 -13.22 3.00
CA THR A 40 13.78 -14.12 3.61
C THR A 40 14.07 -13.65 5.03
N PHE A 41 13.48 -14.32 6.02
CA PHE A 41 13.64 -13.99 7.43
C PHE A 41 14.73 -14.83 8.09
N GLU A 42 15.50 -14.20 8.98
CA GLU A 42 16.47 -14.87 9.82
C GLU A 42 15.79 -15.67 10.94
N GLN A 43 16.49 -16.64 11.52
CA GLN A 43 15.92 -17.52 12.53
C GLN A 43 15.48 -16.77 13.80
N GLU A 44 16.14 -15.65 14.12
CA GLU A 44 15.78 -14.77 15.24
C GLU A 44 14.47 -13.99 15.01
N GLU A 45 14.07 -13.80 13.75
CA GLU A 45 12.85 -13.09 13.36
C GLU A 45 11.62 -14.00 13.37
N ILE A 46 11.82 -15.32 13.37
CA ILE A 46 10.74 -16.32 13.35
C ILE A 46 10.72 -17.21 14.60
N ASP A 47 11.49 -16.85 15.63
CA ASP A 47 11.60 -17.63 16.88
C ASP A 47 10.34 -17.52 17.78
N SER A 48 9.44 -16.57 17.49
CA SER A 48 8.14 -16.42 18.14
C SER A 48 7.10 -15.87 17.17
N GLU A 49 5.82 -16.11 17.47
CA GLU A 49 4.71 -15.64 16.64
C GLU A 49 4.67 -14.11 16.50
N ASP A 50 4.96 -13.38 17.60
CA ASP A 50 4.95 -11.92 17.60
C ASP A 50 6.07 -11.34 16.74
N ARG A 51 7.26 -11.92 16.80
CA ARG A 51 8.39 -11.51 15.95
C ARG A 51 8.14 -11.86 14.49
N MET A 52 7.59 -13.03 14.21
CA MET A 52 7.22 -13.42 12.85
C MET A 52 6.21 -12.44 12.25
N LYS A 53 5.19 -12.03 13.03
CA LYS A 53 4.25 -10.99 12.62
C LYS A 53 4.95 -9.67 12.36
N SER A 54 5.82 -9.23 13.27
CA SER A 54 6.58 -7.98 13.09
C SER A 54 7.43 -8.00 11.82
N ALA A 55 8.12 -9.10 11.53
CA ALA A 55 8.95 -9.25 10.35
C ALA A 55 8.09 -9.26 9.06
N GLN A 56 6.95 -9.96 9.08
CA GLN A 56 5.99 -9.95 7.98
C GLN A 56 5.42 -8.54 7.72
N PHE A 57 5.18 -7.77 8.77
CA PHE A 57 4.72 -6.39 8.63
C PHE A 57 5.74 -5.51 7.93
N ASP A 58 6.98 -5.55 8.41
CA ASP A 58 8.08 -4.78 7.82
C ASP A 58 8.31 -5.18 6.35
N ALA A 59 8.25 -6.48 6.05
CA ALA A 59 8.34 -6.98 4.69
C ALA A 59 7.22 -6.43 3.79
N MET A 60 5.96 -6.43 4.25
CA MET A 60 4.84 -5.86 3.50
C MET A 60 4.97 -4.35 3.31
N LEU A 61 5.46 -3.63 4.32
CA LEU A 61 5.73 -2.19 4.25
C LEU A 61 6.80 -1.89 3.18
N ARG A 62 7.92 -2.61 3.21
CA ARG A 62 9.02 -2.48 2.23
C ARG A 62 8.55 -2.82 0.81
N MET A 63 7.84 -3.94 0.65
CA MET A 63 7.27 -4.35 -0.64
C MET A 63 6.34 -3.28 -1.21
N THR A 64 5.44 -2.74 -0.39
CA THR A 64 4.51 -1.67 -0.78
C THR A 64 5.29 -0.42 -1.20
N ALA A 65 6.29 -0.02 -0.42
CA ALA A 65 7.08 1.17 -0.72
C ALA A 65 7.87 1.06 -2.03
N ILE A 66 8.46 -0.11 -2.29
CA ILE A 66 9.14 -0.40 -3.57
C ILE A 66 8.14 -0.33 -4.72
N ALA A 67 7.00 -1.00 -4.58
CA ALA A 67 5.96 -0.99 -5.61
C ALA A 67 5.51 0.44 -5.94
N LEU A 68 5.34 1.29 -4.92
CA LEU A 68 4.95 2.69 -5.06
C LEU A 68 6.04 3.56 -5.72
N GLY A 69 7.32 3.31 -5.42
CA GLY A 69 8.44 3.98 -6.07
C GLY A 69 8.51 3.69 -7.57
N GLU A 70 8.20 2.45 -7.97
CA GLU A 70 8.32 2.00 -9.36
C GLU A 70 7.12 2.38 -10.25
N VAL A 71 5.97 2.76 -9.68
CA VAL A 71 4.76 3.09 -10.46
C VAL A 71 5.04 4.14 -11.53
N SER A 72 5.73 5.22 -11.17
CA SER A 72 5.96 6.33 -12.11
C SER A 72 6.81 5.89 -13.32
N THR A 73 7.82 5.06 -13.07
CA THR A 73 8.67 4.46 -14.10
C THR A 73 7.88 3.51 -14.98
N ALA A 74 7.05 2.65 -14.39
CA ALA A 74 6.26 1.66 -15.11
C ALA A 74 5.27 2.26 -16.12
N PHE A 75 4.80 3.49 -15.87
CA PHE A 75 3.82 4.18 -16.74
C PHE A 75 4.39 5.33 -17.56
N ALA A 76 5.70 5.60 -17.47
CA ALA A 76 6.35 6.75 -18.11
C ALA A 76 6.13 6.83 -19.62
N ALA A 77 6.05 5.69 -20.31
CA ALA A 77 5.84 5.61 -21.76
C ALA A 77 4.35 5.57 -22.19
N SER A 78 3.40 5.65 -21.26
CA SER A 78 1.96 5.55 -21.58
C SER A 78 1.34 6.89 -21.98
N GLU A 79 0.33 6.85 -22.85
CA GLU A 79 -0.37 8.03 -23.39
C GLU A 79 -0.99 8.92 -22.28
N ASN A 80 -1.28 8.34 -21.10
CA ASN A 80 -1.81 9.02 -19.92
C ASN A 80 -0.95 8.76 -18.66
N ALA A 81 0.38 8.81 -18.79
CA ALA A 81 1.35 8.46 -17.75
C ALA A 81 1.02 8.99 -16.34
N ASN A 82 0.73 10.29 -16.22
CA ASN A 82 0.41 10.92 -14.94
C ASN A 82 -0.88 10.34 -14.32
N GLN A 83 -1.93 10.20 -15.13
CA GLN A 83 -3.21 9.68 -14.65
C GLN A 83 -3.08 8.22 -14.23
N ASN A 84 -2.39 7.40 -15.04
CA ASN A 84 -2.15 5.99 -14.74
C ASN A 84 -1.31 5.81 -13.48
N THR A 85 -0.29 6.66 -13.30
CA THR A 85 0.53 6.67 -12.08
C THR A 85 -0.34 6.91 -10.85
N VAL A 86 -1.13 8.00 -10.84
CA VAL A 86 -2.03 8.33 -9.72
C VAL A 86 -3.03 7.20 -9.44
N ARG A 87 -3.61 6.61 -10.49
CA ARG A 87 -4.57 5.49 -10.34
C ARG A 87 -3.94 4.27 -9.70
N MET A 88 -2.76 3.87 -10.16
CA MET A 88 -2.07 2.70 -9.59
C MET A 88 -1.55 2.97 -8.19
N THR A 89 -1.10 4.20 -7.89
CA THR A 89 -0.75 4.61 -6.53
C THR A 89 -1.94 4.44 -5.58
N ARG A 90 -3.15 4.88 -5.96
CA ARG A 90 -4.37 4.64 -5.15
C ARG A 90 -4.63 3.16 -4.92
N LEU A 91 -4.55 2.35 -5.96
CA LEU A 91 -4.79 0.91 -5.86
C LEU A 91 -3.79 0.22 -4.93
N ILE A 92 -2.51 0.59 -4.99
CA ILE A 92 -1.47 0.01 -4.13
C ILE A 92 -1.65 0.47 -2.69
N LEU A 93 -2.03 1.73 -2.45
CA LEU A 93 -2.35 2.22 -1.10
C LEU A 93 -3.61 1.55 -0.54
N TRP A 94 -4.62 1.28 -1.37
CA TRP A 94 -5.77 0.48 -0.99
C TRP A 94 -5.37 -0.95 -0.62
N HIS A 95 -4.47 -1.58 -1.38
CA HIS A 95 -3.96 -2.92 -1.05
C HIS A 95 -3.26 -2.91 0.31
N PHE A 96 -2.39 -1.93 0.55
CA PHE A 96 -1.74 -1.76 1.84
C PHE A 96 -2.76 -1.66 2.98
N TYR A 97 -3.82 -0.87 2.81
CA TYR A 97 -4.91 -0.74 3.77
C TYR A 97 -5.69 -2.06 3.98
N ALA A 98 -6.07 -2.75 2.90
CA ALA A 98 -6.91 -3.93 2.96
C ALA A 98 -6.16 -5.19 3.45
N MET A 99 -4.85 -5.26 3.20
CA MET A 99 -4.06 -6.47 3.44
C MET A 99 -3.13 -6.36 4.65
N SER A 100 -2.82 -5.16 5.13
CA SER A 100 -1.94 -5.00 6.29
C SER A 100 -2.75 -5.03 7.59
N PHE A 101 -2.40 -5.95 8.48
CA PHE A 101 -2.62 -5.88 9.94
C PHE A 101 -3.98 -5.36 10.39
N ASN A 102 -5.06 -5.78 9.72
CA ASN A 102 -6.42 -5.38 10.02
C ASN A 102 -6.61 -3.85 10.15
N LEU A 103 -5.91 -3.04 9.33
CA LEU A 103 -6.07 -1.58 9.35
C LEU A 103 -7.52 -1.14 9.17
N GLU A 104 -8.34 -1.98 8.54
CA GLU A 104 -9.79 -1.79 8.39
C GLU A 104 -10.54 -1.76 9.72
N GLU A 105 -10.01 -2.40 10.77
CA GLU A 105 -10.57 -2.30 12.12
C GLU A 105 -10.24 -0.95 12.76
N ALA A 106 -9.10 -0.35 12.41
CA ALA A 106 -8.61 0.91 12.96
C ALA A 106 -9.24 2.14 12.29
N VAL A 107 -9.35 2.15 10.95
CA VAL A 107 -9.86 3.29 10.18
C VAL A 107 -10.81 2.84 9.07
N THR A 108 -11.81 3.68 8.76
CA THR A 108 -12.76 3.37 7.67
C THR A 108 -12.14 3.60 6.29
N LEU A 109 -12.74 3.01 5.26
CA LEU A 109 -12.26 3.19 3.88
C LEU A 109 -12.32 4.66 3.45
N GLU A 110 -13.32 5.42 3.91
CA GLU A 110 -13.44 6.86 3.64
C GLU A 110 -12.27 7.63 4.23
N GLN A 111 -11.90 7.35 5.48
CA GLN A 111 -10.76 7.98 6.15
C GLN A 111 -9.45 7.62 5.45
N HIS A 112 -9.29 6.35 5.07
CA HIS A 112 -8.14 5.90 4.28
C HIS A 112 -8.06 6.68 2.96
N CYS A 113 -9.14 6.71 2.18
CA CYS A 113 -9.18 7.41 0.89
C CYS A 113 -8.89 8.90 1.05
N GLU A 114 -9.38 9.55 2.10
CA GLU A 114 -9.07 10.95 2.38
C GLU A 114 -7.57 11.19 2.61
N GLN A 115 -6.92 10.34 3.43
CA GLN A 115 -5.47 10.44 3.61
C GLN A 115 -4.72 10.19 2.31
N VAL A 116 -5.14 9.20 1.51
CA VAL A 116 -4.54 8.91 0.20
C VAL A 116 -4.60 10.12 -0.72
N GLU A 117 -5.74 10.81 -0.84
CA GLU A 117 -5.83 12.02 -1.68
C GLU A 117 -4.89 13.14 -1.21
N ARG A 118 -4.68 13.30 0.10
CA ARG A 118 -3.71 14.26 0.65
C ARG A 118 -2.27 13.87 0.29
N LEU A 119 -1.94 12.59 0.39
CA LEU A 119 -0.61 12.06 0.04
C LEU A 119 -0.30 12.24 -1.44
N LEU A 120 -1.28 12.03 -2.33
CA LEU A 120 -1.11 12.14 -3.78
C LEU A 120 -0.69 13.54 -4.26
N VAL A 121 -0.97 14.59 -3.48
CA VAL A 121 -0.54 15.97 -3.82
C VAL A 121 0.99 16.08 -3.87
N ASN A 122 1.69 15.39 -2.97
CA ASN A 122 3.15 15.42 -2.86
C ASN A 122 3.71 14.00 -2.72
N ALA A 123 3.27 13.11 -3.61
CA ALA A 123 3.70 11.72 -3.61
C ALA A 123 5.22 11.60 -3.80
N PRO A 124 5.93 10.81 -2.98
CA PRO A 124 7.33 10.47 -3.20
C PRO A 124 7.53 9.78 -4.56
N LYS A 125 8.76 9.82 -5.05
CA LYS A 125 9.15 9.19 -6.32
C LYS A 125 10.01 7.94 -6.14
N ASP A 126 10.43 7.66 -4.91
CA ASP A 126 11.35 6.58 -4.58
C ASP A 126 10.87 5.81 -3.34
N ALA A 127 11.37 4.59 -3.20
CA ALA A 127 10.96 3.68 -2.14
C ALA A 127 11.26 4.24 -0.73
N PHE A 128 12.38 4.93 -0.51
CA PHE A 128 12.72 5.47 0.80
C PHE A 128 11.74 6.56 1.25
N GLY A 129 11.36 7.45 0.34
CA GLY A 129 10.32 8.44 0.60
C GLY A 129 8.97 7.78 0.89
N TRP A 130 8.64 6.69 0.17
CA TRP A 130 7.42 5.94 0.43
C TRP A 130 7.42 5.19 1.75
N ILE A 131 8.56 4.62 2.20
CA ILE A 131 8.67 4.01 3.54
C ILE A 131 8.26 5.04 4.60
N LYS A 132 8.86 6.24 4.55
CA LYS A 132 8.52 7.30 5.49
C LYS A 132 7.04 7.64 5.46
N VAL A 133 6.47 7.86 4.27
CA VAL A 133 5.05 8.21 4.10
C VAL A 133 4.12 7.12 4.64
N LEU A 134 4.42 5.84 4.38
CA LEU A 134 3.62 4.73 4.87
C LEU A 134 3.72 4.59 6.41
N THR A 135 4.90 4.81 7.00
CA THR A 135 5.07 4.86 8.45
C THR A 135 4.27 6.01 9.08
N ASP A 136 4.35 7.22 8.51
CA ASP A 136 3.58 8.38 8.97
C ASP A 136 2.05 8.13 8.83
N LEU A 137 1.63 7.43 7.78
CA LEU A 137 0.24 7.03 7.58
C LEU A 137 -0.25 6.07 8.65
N LEU A 138 0.57 5.09 9.05
CA LEU A 138 0.27 4.17 10.15
C LEU A 138 0.12 4.90 11.48
N HIS A 139 0.99 5.88 11.78
CA HIS A 139 0.85 6.73 12.96
C HIS A 139 -0.47 7.51 12.93
N THR A 140 -0.82 8.08 11.76
CA THR A 140 -2.10 8.78 11.58
C THR A 140 -3.29 7.85 11.84
N TYR A 141 -3.22 6.59 11.41
CA TYR A 141 -4.29 5.61 11.66
C TYR A 141 -4.41 5.21 13.12
N ALA A 142 -3.29 5.11 13.84
CA ALA A 142 -3.31 4.89 15.28
C ALA A 142 -4.02 6.04 16.00
N GLU A 143 -3.68 7.29 15.68
CA GLU A 143 -4.32 8.48 16.27
C GLU A 143 -5.83 8.56 15.97
N LEU A 144 -6.23 8.27 14.73
CA LEU A 144 -7.65 8.25 14.35
C LEU A 144 -8.44 7.17 15.09
N ASN A 145 -7.84 6.00 15.30
CA ASN A 145 -8.46 4.92 16.05
C ASN A 145 -8.60 5.26 17.53
N GLU A 146 -7.59 5.90 18.13
CA GLU A 146 -7.66 6.39 19.53
C GLU A 146 -8.78 7.42 19.71
N GLN A 147 -8.91 8.38 18.80
CA GLN A 147 -9.99 9.38 18.83
C GLN A 147 -11.39 8.76 18.68
N ARG A 148 -11.51 7.61 18.00
CA ARG A 148 -12.78 6.91 17.84
C ARG A 148 -13.19 6.13 19.09
N ASN A 149 -12.20 5.64 19.84
CA ASN A 149 -12.40 4.76 20.99
C ASN A 149 -12.30 5.48 22.35
N GLY A 150 -11.89 6.76 22.37
CA GLY A 150 -11.85 7.63 23.55
C GLY A 150 -13.09 8.52 23.69
#